data_AF-A0A6J1VE58-F1
#
_entry.id   AF-A0A6J1VE58-F1
#
_cell.length_a   1.000
_cell.length_b   1.000
_cell.length_c   1.000
_cell.angle_alpha   90.00
_cell.angle_beta   90.00
_cell.angle_gamma   90.00
#
_symmetry.space_group_name_H-M   'P 1'
#
loop_
_entity.id
_entity.type
_entity.pdbx_description
1 polymer ?
#
loop_
_entity_poly.entity_id
_entity_poly.type
_entity_poly.pdbx_seq_one_letter_code
_entity_poly.pdbx_strand_id
1 'polypeptide(L)'
;MATLEVSPVCEAQVNSFKENLCVQAEELVARRFPEKVVELSNFLKAPELNVADLVSLRAELDIPVPDPKKDEERRKQREKEEKEEKKEEKTAKKASEDEEKAPPCGPVCHNEKITALLNRVKPEIQGAKEKLNVICLWLQLLVPRIEDGNNFGVAVQEKVYELLTAARTKLEGFQTHISKYYSERGDAVSKAAKSPHVGDYRQLVHEIDEAEYAEIRFMINELRNIYAVIYDSVLKNFDKIKKPRDENKGMIY
;
A
#
# COMPACT_ATOMS: atom_id res chain seq x y z
N MET A 1 6.59 17.87 -45.11
CA MET A 1 6.37 17.22 -43.80
C MET A 1 6.01 15.78 -44.07
N ALA A 2 6.51 14.83 -43.28
CA ALA A 2 6.03 13.46 -43.37
C ALA A 2 4.61 13.41 -42.78
N THR A 3 3.66 12.83 -43.52
CA THR A 3 2.28 12.61 -43.07
C THR A 3 2.05 11.12 -42.88
N LEU A 4 1.66 10.74 -41.67
CA LEU A 4 1.20 9.40 -41.37
C LEU A 4 -0.28 9.32 -41.75
N GLU A 5 -0.62 8.45 -42.70
CA GLU A 5 -2.01 8.19 -43.05
C GLU A 5 -2.66 7.29 -41.99
N VAL A 6 -3.75 7.77 -41.40
CA VAL A 6 -4.58 7.02 -40.45
C VAL A 6 -5.94 6.81 -41.11
N SER A 7 -6.46 5.59 -41.09
CA SER A 7 -7.78 5.34 -41.68
C SER A 7 -8.87 6.11 -40.91
N PRO A 8 -9.93 6.61 -41.58
CA PRO A 8 -11.01 7.32 -40.91
C PRO A 8 -11.68 6.49 -39.81
N VAL A 9 -11.71 5.16 -39.97
CA VAL A 9 -12.26 4.22 -38.97
C VAL A 9 -11.40 4.21 -37.70
N CYS A 10 -10.08 4.11 -37.85
CA CYS A 10 -9.15 4.16 -36.72
C CYS A 10 -9.23 5.50 -35.98
N GLU A 11 -9.29 6.61 -36.72
CA GLU A 11 -9.41 7.95 -36.14
C GLU A 11 -10.71 8.10 -35.34
N ALA A 12 -11.84 7.66 -35.89
CA ALA A 12 -13.13 7.69 -35.21
C ALA A 12 -13.14 6.86 -33.90
N GLN A 13 -12.49 5.69 -33.90
CA GLN A 13 -12.37 4.85 -32.69
C GLN A 13 -11.60 5.57 -31.57
N VAL A 14 -10.47 6.20 -31.90
CA VAL A 14 -9.67 6.95 -30.92
C VAL A 14 -10.41 8.18 -30.41
N ASN A 15 -11.13 8.89 -31.28
CA ASN A 15 -11.91 10.05 -30.87
C ASN A 15 -13.07 9.68 -29.95
N SER A 16 -13.81 8.61 -30.25
CA SER A 16 -14.85 8.10 -29.36
C SER A 16 -14.30 7.67 -28.00
N PHE A 17 -13.12 7.05 -27.97
CA PHE A 17 -12.44 6.74 -26.71
C PHE A 17 -12.11 8.01 -25.90
N LYS A 18 -11.57 9.05 -26.54
CA LYS A 18 -11.25 10.34 -25.88
C LYS A 18 -12.49 11.02 -25.30
N GLU A 19 -13.59 11.03 -26.04
CA GLU A 19 -14.87 11.61 -25.59
C GLU A 19 -15.40 10.87 -24.35
N ASN A 20 -15.43 9.53 -24.41
CA ASN A 20 -15.87 8.70 -23.29
C ASN A 20 -14.96 8.88 -22.06
N LEU A 21 -13.65 8.97 -22.27
CA LEU A 21 -12.69 9.22 -21.19
C LEU A 21 -12.92 10.60 -20.55
N CYS A 22 -13.21 11.62 -21.36
CA CYS A 22 -13.49 12.98 -20.88
C CYS A 22 -14.72 13.00 -19.97
N VAL A 23 -15.82 12.36 -20.40
CA VAL A 23 -17.04 12.24 -19.59
C VAL A 23 -16.75 11.52 -18.27
N GLN A 24 -16.01 10.42 -18.31
CA GLN A 24 -15.65 9.67 -17.10
C GLN A 24 -14.78 10.49 -16.14
N ALA A 25 -13.75 11.18 -16.65
CA ALA A 25 -12.85 11.98 -15.82
C ALA A 25 -13.57 13.16 -15.16
N GLU A 26 -14.42 13.86 -15.91
CA GLU A 26 -15.21 14.98 -15.39
C GLU A 26 -16.23 14.50 -14.34
N GLU A 27 -16.90 13.38 -14.57
CA GLU A 27 -17.82 12.75 -13.59
C GLU A 27 -17.10 12.32 -12.31
N LEU A 28 -15.87 11.78 -12.44
CA LEU A 28 -15.06 11.42 -11.29
C LEU A 28 -14.75 12.64 -10.41
N VAL A 29 -14.30 13.74 -11.03
CA VAL A 29 -13.95 14.96 -10.29
C VAL A 29 -15.21 15.65 -9.76
N ALA A 30 -16.22 15.86 -10.59
CA ALA A 30 -17.42 16.63 -10.23
C ALA A 30 -18.26 15.95 -9.14
N ARG A 31 -18.35 14.61 -9.16
CA ARG A 31 -19.21 13.88 -8.23
C ARG A 31 -18.46 12.89 -7.36
N ARG A 32 -17.69 11.97 -7.96
CA ARG A 32 -17.16 10.81 -7.21
C ARG A 32 -16.09 11.19 -6.17
N PHE A 33 -15.29 12.21 -6.44
CA PHE A 33 -14.21 12.64 -5.54
C PHE A 33 -14.77 13.30 -4.27
N PRO A 34 -15.71 14.27 -4.36
CA PRO A 34 -16.44 14.78 -3.20
C PRO A 34 -17.10 13.68 -2.36
N GLU A 35 -17.79 12.72 -3.00
CA GLU A 35 -18.38 11.58 -2.31
C GLU A 35 -17.33 10.78 -1.54
N LYS A 36 -16.18 10.47 -2.17
CA LYS A 36 -15.08 9.75 -1.52
C LYS A 36 -14.48 10.50 -0.34
N VAL A 37 -14.37 11.82 -0.42
CA VAL A 37 -13.92 12.64 0.72
C VAL A 37 -14.86 12.47 1.91
N VAL A 38 -16.18 12.47 1.69
CA VAL A 38 -17.17 12.28 2.76
C VAL A 38 -17.17 10.83 3.28
N GLU A 39 -17.17 9.83 2.38
CA GLU A 39 -17.11 8.41 2.74
C GLU A 39 -15.90 8.11 3.64
N LEU A 40 -14.70 8.55 3.25
CA LEU A 40 -13.47 8.32 4.01
C LEU A 40 -13.44 9.15 5.31
N SER A 41 -14.01 10.36 5.32
CA SER A 41 -14.16 11.14 6.54
C SER A 41 -15.05 10.45 7.57
N ASN A 42 -16.12 9.79 7.11
CA ASN A 42 -16.98 9.01 8.00
C ASN A 42 -16.30 7.72 8.43
N PHE A 43 -15.55 7.07 7.54
CA PHE A 43 -14.77 5.88 7.91
C PHE A 43 -13.77 6.20 9.03
N LEU A 44 -13.06 7.33 8.97
CA LEU A 44 -12.14 7.76 10.04
C LEU A 44 -12.79 7.99 11.40
N LYS A 45 -14.12 8.10 11.49
CA LYS A 45 -14.87 8.20 12.76
C LYS A 45 -15.30 6.84 13.31
N ALA A 46 -15.09 5.77 12.54
CA ALA A 46 -15.47 4.43 12.96
C ALA A 46 -14.68 4.03 14.22
N PRO A 47 -15.30 3.34 15.19
CA PRO A 47 -14.67 3.01 16.47
C PRO A 47 -13.42 2.14 16.28
N GLU A 48 -13.36 1.33 15.22
CA GLU A 48 -12.23 0.48 14.90
C GLU A 48 -10.98 1.28 14.46
N LEU A 49 -11.11 2.57 14.14
CA LEU A 49 -10.01 3.49 13.83
C LEU A 49 -9.78 4.55 14.92
N ASN A 50 -10.49 4.44 16.05
CA ASN A 50 -10.40 5.35 17.19
C ASN A 50 -10.27 4.55 18.51
N VAL A 51 -9.43 3.52 18.48
CA VAL A 51 -9.06 2.73 19.64
C VAL A 51 -8.24 3.58 20.61
N ALA A 52 -8.71 3.70 21.86
CA ALA A 52 -8.05 4.49 22.90
C ALA A 52 -6.88 3.76 23.57
N ASP A 53 -7.04 2.44 23.77
CA ASP A 53 -6.02 1.58 24.36
C ASP A 53 -5.45 0.63 23.30
N LEU A 54 -4.21 0.88 22.87
CA LEU A 54 -3.53 0.07 21.86
C LEU A 54 -3.22 -1.35 22.34
N VAL A 55 -3.15 -1.58 23.66
CA VAL A 55 -2.97 -2.93 24.21
C VAL A 55 -4.13 -3.84 23.79
N SER A 56 -5.33 -3.28 23.60
CA SER A 56 -6.48 -4.04 23.11
C SER A 56 -6.29 -4.58 21.69
N LEU A 57 -5.33 -4.07 20.91
CA LEU A 57 -5.03 -4.55 19.55
C LEU A 57 -4.13 -5.79 19.56
N ARG A 58 -3.49 -6.12 20.69
CA ARG A 58 -2.53 -7.23 20.77
C ARG A 58 -3.22 -8.56 20.51
N ALA A 59 -2.72 -9.28 19.51
CA ALA A 59 -3.10 -10.66 19.26
C ALA A 59 -2.44 -11.59 20.29
N GLU A 60 -3.09 -12.71 20.60
CA GLU A 60 -2.53 -13.74 21.47
C GLU A 60 -1.31 -14.40 20.83
N LEU A 61 -0.24 -14.58 21.61
CA LEU A 61 1.01 -15.23 21.20
C LEU A 61 1.28 -16.44 22.08
N ASP A 62 0.65 -17.56 21.75
CA ASP A 62 0.80 -18.84 22.46
C ASP A 62 2.11 -19.57 22.09
N ILE A 63 3.22 -18.88 22.29
CA ILE A 63 4.57 -19.46 22.19
C ILE A 63 4.96 -19.92 23.61
N PRO A 64 5.35 -21.18 23.83
CA PRO A 64 5.74 -21.66 25.15
C PRO A 64 6.88 -20.84 25.76
N VAL A 65 6.73 -20.39 27.01
CA VAL A 65 7.81 -19.71 27.73
C VAL A 65 8.77 -20.76 28.32
N PRO A 66 10.09 -20.65 28.11
CA PRO A 66 11.04 -21.65 28.57
C PRO A 66 11.12 -21.65 30.10
N ASP A 67 11.08 -22.82 30.73
CA ASP A 67 11.28 -22.97 32.17
C ASP A 67 12.74 -23.40 32.40
N PRO A 68 13.58 -22.56 33.03
CA PRO A 68 15.01 -22.82 33.18
C PRO A 68 15.32 -24.19 33.79
N LYS A 69 14.49 -24.65 34.74
CA LYS A 69 14.70 -25.94 35.41
C LYS A 69 14.38 -27.11 34.47
N LYS A 70 13.26 -27.04 33.76
CA LYS A 70 12.84 -28.08 32.81
C LYS A 70 13.74 -28.14 31.59
N ASP A 71 14.25 -27.00 31.14
CA ASP A 71 15.18 -26.95 30.01
C ASP A 71 16.55 -27.47 30.39
N GLU A 72 17.03 -27.18 31.61
CA GLU A 72 18.27 -27.77 32.13
C GLU A 72 18.14 -29.29 32.30
N GLU A 73 16.99 -29.79 32.76
CA GLU A 73 16.69 -31.23 32.82
C GLU A 73 16.65 -31.87 31.42
N ARG A 74 15.95 -31.25 30.46
CA ARG A 74 15.92 -31.72 29.05
C ARG A 74 17.30 -31.72 28.41
N ARG A 75 18.12 -30.69 28.69
CA ARG A 75 19.49 -30.61 28.19
C ARG A 75 20.37 -31.70 28.79
N LYS A 76 20.29 -31.93 30.12
CA LYS A 76 20.99 -33.03 30.79
C LYS A 76 20.54 -34.41 30.29
N GLN A 77 19.27 -34.55 29.90
CA GLN A 77 18.73 -35.79 29.35
C GLN A 77 19.22 -36.04 27.92
N ARG A 78 19.19 -35.03 27.04
CA ARG A 78 19.78 -35.08 25.70
C ARG A 78 21.29 -35.37 25.73
N GLU A 79 22.03 -34.74 26.65
CA GLU A 79 23.46 -34.99 26.84
C GLU A 79 23.77 -36.41 27.34
N LYS A 80 22.82 -37.07 28.02
CA LYS A 80 22.94 -38.49 28.41
C LYS A 80 22.64 -39.41 27.23
N GLU A 81 21.56 -39.15 26.49
CA GLU A 81 21.15 -39.90 25.30
C GLU A 81 22.24 -39.85 24.21
N GLU A 82 22.84 -38.68 23.93
CA GLU A 82 23.96 -38.56 22.97
C GLU A 82 25.25 -39.27 23.43
N LYS A 83 25.48 -39.37 24.74
CA LYS A 83 26.64 -40.11 25.29
C LYS A 83 26.42 -41.62 25.23
N GLU A 84 25.17 -42.08 25.26
CA GLU A 84 24.80 -43.48 25.08
C GLU A 84 24.81 -43.88 23.59
N GLU A 85 24.31 -43.04 22.67
CA GLU A 85 24.40 -43.28 21.21
C GLU A 85 25.85 -43.30 20.70
N LYS A 86 26.75 -42.46 21.25
CA LYS A 86 28.19 -42.48 20.92
C LYS A 86 28.91 -43.78 21.33
N LYS A 87 28.29 -44.67 22.11
CA LYS A 87 28.84 -46.00 22.40
C LYS A 87 28.43 -47.08 21.40
N GLU A 88 27.45 -46.85 20.52
CA GLU A 88 26.94 -47.89 19.61
C GLU A 88 27.19 -47.65 18.11
N GLU A 89 27.56 -46.45 17.63
CA GLU A 89 27.73 -46.25 16.18
C GLU A 89 29.08 -45.62 15.76
N LYS A 90 30.07 -46.50 15.51
CA LYS A 90 31.18 -46.22 14.58
C LYS A 90 30.78 -46.67 13.17
N THR A 91 29.90 -45.95 12.47
CA THR A 91 29.88 -45.86 10.98
C THR A 91 28.70 -45.02 10.47
N ALA A 92 28.96 -43.82 9.94
CA ALA A 92 28.45 -43.28 8.67
C ALA A 92 28.49 -41.74 8.64
N LYS A 93 28.98 -41.21 7.51
CA LYS A 93 29.02 -39.77 7.16
C LYS A 93 27.61 -39.24 6.83
N LYS A 94 27.32 -37.99 7.17
CA LYS A 94 27.08 -36.83 6.25
C LYS A 94 26.14 -35.80 6.89
N ALA A 95 26.57 -34.55 6.83
CA ALA A 95 25.80 -33.33 6.62
C ALA A 95 24.29 -33.35 6.98
N SER A 96 23.98 -32.75 8.12
CA SER A 96 22.87 -31.83 8.20
C SER A 96 23.39 -30.59 8.92
N GLU A 97 23.27 -29.43 8.27
CA GLU A 97 23.32 -28.16 8.97
C GLU A 97 22.39 -28.28 10.17
N ASP A 98 22.93 -28.01 11.36
CA ASP A 98 22.20 -27.95 12.61
C ASP A 98 21.26 -26.73 12.52
N GLU A 99 20.20 -26.83 11.72
CA GLU A 99 19.03 -26.00 11.89
C GLU A 99 18.49 -26.37 13.26
N GLU A 100 18.94 -25.62 14.26
CA GLU A 100 18.49 -25.66 15.64
C GLU A 100 16.95 -25.75 15.63
N LYS A 101 16.44 -26.98 15.74
CA LYS A 101 15.01 -27.27 15.52
C LYS A 101 14.26 -26.44 16.53
N ALA A 102 13.49 -25.47 16.02
CA ALA A 102 12.69 -24.59 16.84
C ALA A 102 11.91 -25.44 17.86
N PRO A 103 11.83 -25.00 19.13
CA PRO A 103 10.99 -25.67 20.12
C PRO A 103 9.58 -25.90 19.54
N PRO A 104 8.94 -27.04 19.84
CA PRO A 104 7.59 -27.29 19.36
C PRO A 104 6.67 -26.14 19.78
N CYS A 105 6.07 -25.49 18.79
CA CYS A 105 5.20 -24.32 18.96
C CYS A 105 3.87 -24.61 18.25
N GLY A 106 2.75 -24.24 18.89
CA GLY A 106 1.45 -24.27 18.26
C GLY A 106 1.35 -23.25 17.11
N PRO A 107 0.28 -23.30 16.29
CA PRO A 107 0.07 -22.32 15.24
C PRO A 107 -0.16 -20.93 15.85
N VAL A 108 0.65 -19.95 15.42
CA VAL A 108 0.47 -18.54 15.78
C VAL A 108 -0.31 -17.83 14.66
N CYS A 109 -1.53 -17.39 14.98
CA CYS A 109 -2.41 -16.75 14.01
C CYS A 109 -1.98 -15.31 13.65
N HIS A 110 -2.53 -14.81 12.55
CA HIS A 110 -2.43 -13.38 12.19
C HIS A 110 -3.30 -12.54 13.13
N ASN A 111 -3.02 -11.23 13.20
CA ASN A 111 -3.85 -10.32 13.97
C ASN A 111 -5.17 -10.06 13.22
N GLU A 112 -6.28 -10.57 13.74
CA GLU A 112 -7.59 -10.47 13.11
C GLU A 112 -8.11 -9.03 13.02
N LYS A 113 -7.83 -8.20 14.04
CA LYS A 113 -8.27 -6.79 14.08
C LYS A 113 -7.57 -5.98 13.00
N ILE A 114 -6.24 -6.12 12.89
CA ILE A 114 -5.45 -5.50 11.84
C ILE A 114 -5.89 -6.00 10.46
N THR A 115 -6.07 -7.31 10.31
CA THR A 115 -6.49 -7.91 9.05
C THR A 115 -7.88 -7.42 8.60
N ALA A 116 -8.82 -7.25 9.53
CA ALA A 116 -10.13 -6.68 9.24
C ALA A 116 -10.03 -5.24 8.73
N LEU A 117 -9.19 -4.41 9.34
CA LEU A 117 -8.93 -3.04 8.88
C LEU A 117 -8.24 -3.02 7.50
N LEU A 118 -7.24 -3.89 7.29
CA LEU A 118 -6.56 -4.05 6.02
C LEU A 118 -7.52 -4.44 4.89
N ASN A 119 -8.49 -5.31 5.17
CA ASN A 119 -9.51 -5.70 4.20
C ASN A 119 -10.42 -4.55 3.79
N ARG A 120 -10.56 -3.51 4.62
CA ARG A 120 -11.31 -2.29 4.28
C ARG A 120 -10.46 -1.25 3.55
N VAL A 121 -9.17 -1.10 3.88
CA VAL A 121 -8.30 -0.10 3.24
C VAL A 121 -7.80 -0.54 1.86
N LYS A 122 -7.54 -1.84 1.64
CA LYS A 122 -7.05 -2.38 0.36
C LYS A 122 -7.93 -1.97 -0.84
N PRO A 123 -9.26 -2.13 -0.80
CA PRO A 123 -10.15 -1.68 -1.89
C PRO A 123 -10.12 -0.17 -2.11
N GLU A 124 -9.95 0.64 -1.06
CA GLU A 124 -9.89 2.09 -1.17
C GLU A 124 -8.59 2.54 -1.88
N ILE A 125 -7.45 1.90 -1.56
CA ILE A 125 -6.18 2.13 -2.27
C ILE A 125 -6.31 1.78 -3.75
N GLN A 126 -6.81 0.58 -4.06
CA GLN A 126 -6.98 0.13 -5.44
C GLN A 126 -7.93 1.04 -6.22
N GLY A 127 -9.08 1.38 -5.61
CA GLY A 127 -10.05 2.26 -6.22
C GLY A 127 -9.51 3.67 -6.45
N ALA A 128 -8.63 4.19 -5.58
CA ALA A 128 -7.95 5.46 -5.82
C ALA A 128 -6.99 5.37 -7.01
N LYS A 129 -6.16 4.33 -7.09
CA LYS A 129 -5.23 4.13 -8.21
C LYS A 129 -5.93 4.13 -9.57
N GLU A 130 -7.05 3.41 -9.69
CA GLU A 130 -7.83 3.34 -10.93
C GLU A 130 -8.37 4.70 -11.35
N LYS A 131 -8.98 5.44 -10.40
CA LYS A 131 -9.54 6.77 -10.67
C LYS A 131 -8.46 7.78 -11.04
N LEU A 132 -7.33 7.77 -10.33
CA LEU A 132 -6.21 8.65 -10.66
C LEU A 132 -5.63 8.33 -12.03
N ASN A 133 -5.57 7.05 -12.42
CA ASN A 133 -5.10 6.66 -13.74
C ASN A 133 -6.00 7.20 -14.87
N VAL A 134 -7.32 7.21 -14.67
CA VAL A 134 -8.28 7.82 -15.60
C VAL A 134 -8.00 9.32 -15.77
N ILE A 135 -7.83 10.06 -14.68
CA ILE A 135 -7.55 11.51 -14.73
C ILE A 135 -6.17 11.80 -15.34
N CYS A 136 -5.15 10.99 -15.01
CA CYS A 136 -3.82 11.10 -15.63
C CYS A 136 -3.92 11.00 -17.16
N LEU A 137 -4.57 9.95 -17.67
CA LEU A 137 -4.69 9.73 -19.11
C LEU A 137 -5.50 10.86 -19.75
N TRP A 138 -6.59 11.31 -19.11
CA TRP A 138 -7.39 12.42 -19.58
C TRP A 138 -6.56 13.70 -19.73
N LEU A 139 -5.77 14.08 -18.71
CA LEU A 139 -4.88 15.24 -18.78
C LEU A 139 -3.82 15.10 -19.87
N GLN A 140 -3.19 13.93 -20.00
CA GLN A 140 -2.18 13.69 -21.04
C GLN A 140 -2.75 13.86 -22.46
N LEU A 141 -3.99 13.43 -22.70
CA LEU A 141 -4.64 13.57 -24.00
C LEU A 141 -5.15 14.99 -24.28
N LEU A 142 -5.20 15.87 -23.27
CA LEU A 142 -5.51 17.30 -23.42
C LEU A 142 -4.27 18.16 -23.69
N VAL A 143 -3.06 17.61 -23.58
CA VAL A 143 -1.82 18.36 -23.90
C VAL A 143 -1.80 18.65 -25.41
N PRO A 144 -1.71 19.93 -25.83
CA PRO A 144 -1.73 20.30 -27.23
C PRO A 144 -0.37 20.03 -27.90
N ARG A 145 -0.31 20.19 -29.22
CA ARG A 145 0.93 20.11 -29.99
C ARG A 145 2.00 21.06 -29.42
N ILE A 146 3.25 20.61 -29.28
CA ILE A 146 4.36 21.46 -28.81
C ILE A 146 4.58 22.65 -29.77
N GLU A 147 4.70 23.86 -29.20
CA GLU A 147 4.97 25.12 -29.91
C GLU A 147 5.94 25.97 -29.07
N ASP A 148 6.62 26.94 -29.69
CA ASP A 148 7.65 27.76 -29.03
C ASP A 148 7.08 28.78 -28.02
N GLY A 149 5.79 29.11 -28.12
CA GLY A 149 5.13 30.13 -27.29
C GLY A 149 3.73 29.72 -26.84
N ASN A 150 3.10 30.56 -26.01
CA ASN A 150 1.74 30.32 -25.50
C ASN A 150 1.59 29.02 -24.67
N ASN A 151 2.62 28.65 -23.90
CA ASN A 151 2.65 27.39 -23.14
C ASN A 151 2.28 27.54 -21.65
N PHE A 152 1.74 28.69 -21.22
CA PHE A 152 1.35 28.86 -19.81
C PHE A 152 0.29 27.84 -19.37
N GLY A 153 -0.76 27.63 -20.16
CA GLY A 153 -1.77 26.62 -19.81
C GLY A 153 -1.22 25.19 -19.89
N VAL A 154 -0.24 24.93 -20.75
CA VAL A 154 0.47 23.63 -20.79
C VAL A 154 1.25 23.43 -19.49
N ALA A 155 1.95 24.44 -18.98
CA ALA A 155 2.63 24.37 -17.68
C ALA A 155 1.65 24.14 -16.51
N VAL A 156 0.42 24.68 -16.59
CA VAL A 156 -0.64 24.38 -15.62
C VAL A 156 -1.04 22.90 -15.70
N GLN A 157 -1.24 22.35 -16.90
CA GLN A 157 -1.53 20.92 -17.10
C GLN A 157 -0.41 20.05 -16.52
N GLU A 158 0.85 20.37 -16.82
CA GLU A 158 2.03 19.67 -16.30
C GLU A 158 2.07 19.68 -14.77
N LYS A 159 1.76 20.82 -14.13
CA LYS A 159 1.79 20.92 -12.67
C LYS A 159 0.70 20.07 -12.00
N VAL A 160 -0.49 20.02 -12.57
CA VAL A 160 -1.59 19.16 -12.08
C VAL A 160 -1.26 17.68 -12.32
N TYR A 161 -0.64 17.36 -13.46
CA TYR A 161 -0.18 16.01 -13.77
C TYR A 161 0.93 15.53 -12.83
N GLU A 162 1.86 16.41 -12.44
CA GLU A 162 2.90 16.12 -11.44
C GLU A 162 2.28 15.72 -10.10
N LEU A 163 1.28 16.49 -9.63
CA LEU A 163 0.54 16.20 -8.41
C LEU A 163 -0.13 14.82 -8.45
N LEU A 164 -0.79 14.49 -9.56
CA LEU A 164 -1.41 13.18 -9.77
C LEU A 164 -0.38 12.04 -9.74
N THR A 165 0.77 12.25 -10.39
CA THR A 165 1.85 11.25 -10.43
C THR A 165 2.43 11.02 -9.04
N ALA A 166 2.68 12.09 -8.27
CA ALA A 166 3.14 11.98 -6.89
C ALA A 166 2.13 11.24 -5.99
N ALA A 167 0.83 11.50 -6.17
CA ALA A 167 -0.22 10.77 -5.45
C ALA A 167 -0.22 9.27 -5.82
N ARG A 168 -0.06 8.92 -7.10
CA ARG A 168 0.03 7.52 -7.54
C ARG A 168 1.23 6.79 -6.93
N THR A 169 2.41 7.40 -6.93
CA THR A 169 3.62 6.83 -6.30
C THR A 169 3.38 6.56 -4.81
N LYS A 170 2.68 7.47 -4.11
CA LYS A 170 2.33 7.27 -2.71
C LYS A 170 1.39 6.08 -2.51
N LEU A 171 0.38 5.92 -3.36
CA LEU A 171 -0.54 4.77 -3.32
C LEU A 171 0.16 3.43 -3.60
N GLU A 172 1.17 3.42 -4.46
CA GLU A 172 2.03 2.24 -4.68
C GLU A 172 2.86 1.92 -3.43
N GLY A 173 3.36 2.95 -2.73
CA GLY A 173 4.02 2.80 -1.43
C GLY A 173 3.11 2.14 -0.38
N PHE A 174 1.85 2.58 -0.28
CA PHE A 174 0.88 1.96 0.62
C PHE A 174 0.62 0.49 0.28
N GLN A 175 0.49 0.15 -1.00
CA GLN A 175 0.26 -1.23 -1.42
C GLN A 175 1.44 -2.15 -1.07
N THR A 176 2.68 -1.67 -1.24
CA THR A 176 3.88 -2.45 -0.88
C THR A 176 4.08 -2.56 0.62
N HIS A 177 3.71 -1.53 1.39
CA HIS A 177 3.75 -1.54 2.85
C HIS A 177 2.90 -2.67 3.45
N ILE A 178 1.68 -2.88 2.95
CA ILE A 178 0.79 -3.94 3.45
C ILE A 178 1.42 -5.34 3.33
N SER A 179 2.15 -5.61 2.25
CA SER A 179 2.89 -6.88 2.11
C SER A 179 4.06 -6.97 3.08
N LYS A 180 4.73 -5.83 3.33
CA LYS A 180 5.86 -5.73 4.28
C LYS A 180 5.42 -6.04 5.71
N TYR A 181 4.26 -5.56 6.15
CA TYR A 181 3.69 -5.89 7.45
C TYR A 181 3.64 -7.40 7.70
N TYR A 182 3.05 -8.17 6.77
CA TYR A 182 2.95 -9.62 6.92
C TYR A 182 4.32 -10.31 6.95
N SER A 183 5.27 -9.83 6.15
CA SER A 183 6.65 -10.34 6.15
C SER A 183 7.35 -10.07 7.48
N GLU A 184 7.35 -8.81 7.94
CA GLU A 184 8.05 -8.40 9.17
C GLU A 184 7.43 -9.04 10.41
N ARG A 185 6.10 -9.11 10.47
CA ARG A 185 5.40 -9.82 11.54
C ARG A 185 5.72 -11.32 11.51
N GLY A 186 5.73 -11.94 10.34
CA GLY A 186 6.10 -13.36 10.18
C GLY A 186 7.52 -13.64 10.68
N ASP A 187 8.48 -12.79 10.33
CA ASP A 187 9.86 -12.89 10.79
C ASP A 187 9.97 -12.70 12.31
N ALA A 188 9.24 -11.75 12.88
CA ALA A 188 9.21 -11.53 14.32
C ALA A 188 8.62 -12.72 15.09
N VAL A 189 7.52 -13.29 14.59
CA VAL A 189 6.92 -14.52 15.15
C VAL A 189 7.89 -15.70 15.05
N SER A 190 8.55 -15.87 13.90
CA SER A 190 9.55 -16.93 13.68
C SER A 190 10.71 -16.83 14.68
N LYS A 191 11.23 -15.62 14.91
CA LYS A 191 12.27 -15.35 15.92
C LYS A 191 11.78 -15.63 17.35
N ALA A 192 10.57 -15.20 17.68
CA ALA A 192 9.97 -15.46 18.99
C ALA A 192 9.78 -16.97 19.24
N ALA A 193 9.42 -17.75 18.22
CA ALA A 193 9.25 -19.19 18.32
C ALA A 193 10.59 -19.95 18.39
N LYS A 194 11.61 -19.53 17.62
CA LYS A 194 12.96 -20.13 17.63
C LYS A 194 13.73 -19.80 18.90
N SER A 195 13.56 -18.60 19.44
CA SER A 195 14.29 -18.11 20.61
C SER A 195 13.32 -17.63 21.71
N PRO A 196 12.52 -18.54 22.29
CA PRO A 196 11.43 -18.19 23.22
C PRO A 196 11.91 -17.57 24.54
N HIS A 197 13.20 -17.67 24.85
CA HIS A 197 13.83 -17.04 26.00
C HIS A 197 14.07 -15.52 25.80
N VAL A 198 14.02 -15.03 24.56
CA VAL A 198 14.17 -13.61 24.22
C VAL A 198 12.79 -12.94 24.26
N GLY A 199 12.46 -12.32 25.38
CA GLY A 199 11.17 -11.64 25.58
C GLY A 199 10.89 -10.52 24.56
N ASP A 200 11.93 -9.83 24.09
CA ASP A 200 11.81 -8.72 23.15
C ASP A 200 11.20 -9.13 21.79
N TYR A 201 11.36 -10.39 21.35
CA TYR A 201 10.73 -10.83 20.10
C TYR A 201 9.20 -10.94 20.23
N ARG A 202 8.68 -11.25 21.42
CA ARG A 202 7.23 -11.23 21.68
C ARG A 202 6.71 -9.79 21.67
N GLN A 203 7.44 -8.89 22.35
CA GLN A 203 7.10 -7.47 22.35
C GLN A 203 7.15 -6.90 20.93
N LEU A 204 8.16 -7.25 20.13
CA LEU A 204 8.29 -6.80 18.74
C LEU A 204 7.06 -7.15 17.89
N VAL A 205 6.48 -8.34 18.05
CA VAL A 205 5.25 -8.70 17.32
C VAL A 205 4.09 -7.76 17.70
N HIS A 206 3.97 -7.41 18.98
CA HIS A 206 2.95 -6.46 19.44
C HIS A 206 3.21 -5.03 18.93
N GLU A 207 4.46 -4.56 18.98
CA GLU A 207 4.84 -3.24 18.44
C GLU A 207 4.56 -3.13 16.94
N ILE A 208 4.82 -4.20 16.16
CA ILE A 208 4.49 -4.23 14.74
C ILE A 208 2.97 -4.12 14.52
N ASP A 209 2.16 -4.80 15.33
CA ASP A 209 0.69 -4.70 15.25
C ASP A 209 0.18 -3.30 15.62
N GLU A 210 0.73 -2.68 16.67
CA GLU A 210 0.37 -1.32 17.10
C GLU A 210 0.79 -0.27 16.06
N ALA A 211 1.97 -0.42 15.46
CA ALA A 211 2.47 0.45 14.39
C ALA A 211 1.62 0.32 13.11
N GLU A 212 1.24 -0.90 12.71
CA GLU A 212 0.41 -1.13 11.52
C GLU A 212 -0.97 -0.51 11.69
N TYR A 213 -1.57 -0.58 12.89
CA TYR A 213 -2.82 0.10 13.17
C TYR A 213 -2.74 1.62 12.92
N ALA A 214 -1.66 2.26 13.40
CA ALA A 214 -1.43 3.67 13.19
C ALA A 214 -1.23 3.99 11.71
N GLU A 215 -0.48 3.15 10.99
CA GLU A 215 -0.24 3.32 9.55
C GLU A 215 -1.52 3.15 8.74
N ILE A 216 -2.38 2.18 9.05
CA ILE A 216 -3.69 2.01 8.37
C ILE A 216 -4.55 3.26 8.53
N ARG A 217 -4.59 3.83 9.75
CA ARG A 217 -5.33 5.06 10.01
C ARG A 217 -4.73 6.24 9.21
N PHE A 218 -3.41 6.32 9.11
CA PHE A 218 -2.72 7.30 8.27
C PHE A 218 -3.05 7.12 6.78
N MET A 219 -3.01 5.90 6.25
CA MET A 219 -3.34 5.58 4.86
C MET A 219 -4.74 6.07 4.48
N ILE A 220 -5.74 5.85 5.35
CA ILE A 220 -7.13 6.29 5.11
C ILE A 220 -7.24 7.82 5.11
N ASN A 221 -6.56 8.48 6.06
CA ASN A 221 -6.51 9.94 6.12
C ASN A 221 -5.88 10.52 4.85
N GLU A 222 -4.81 9.90 4.37
CA GLU A 222 -4.10 10.35 3.19
C GLU A 222 -4.88 10.07 1.89
N LEU A 223 -5.59 8.95 1.79
CA LEU A 223 -6.55 8.71 0.70
C LEU A 223 -7.59 9.83 0.62
N ARG A 224 -8.18 10.23 1.76
CA ARG A 224 -9.13 11.36 1.81
C ARG A 224 -8.47 12.65 1.32
N ASN A 225 -7.26 12.95 1.80
CA ASN A 225 -6.52 14.15 1.42
C ASN A 225 -6.21 14.17 -0.08
N ILE A 226 -5.78 13.04 -0.65
CA ILE A 226 -5.49 12.89 -2.08
C ILE A 226 -6.73 13.26 -2.91
N TYR A 227 -7.90 12.69 -2.59
CA TYR A 227 -9.13 13.04 -3.31
C TYR A 227 -9.47 14.52 -3.20
N ALA A 228 -9.37 15.11 -2.00
CA ALA A 228 -9.68 16.52 -1.77
C ALA A 228 -8.73 17.46 -2.51
N VAL A 229 -7.42 17.20 -2.45
CA VAL A 229 -6.39 18.03 -3.08
C VAL A 229 -6.47 17.96 -4.60
N ILE A 230 -6.70 16.77 -5.16
CA ILE A 230 -6.85 16.62 -6.61
C ILE A 230 -8.14 17.27 -7.10
N TYR A 231 -9.25 17.09 -6.38
CA TYR A 231 -10.50 17.78 -6.67
C TYR A 231 -10.31 19.30 -6.74
N ASP A 232 -9.75 19.89 -5.68
CA ASP A 232 -9.52 21.32 -5.57
C ASP A 232 -8.58 21.85 -6.67
N SER A 233 -7.48 21.13 -6.93
CA SER A 233 -6.50 21.49 -7.95
C SER A 233 -7.08 21.43 -9.36
N VAL A 234 -7.82 20.36 -9.70
CA VAL A 234 -8.44 20.24 -11.04
C VAL A 234 -9.51 21.31 -11.21
N LEU A 235 -10.37 21.54 -10.21
CA LEU A 235 -11.48 22.48 -10.34
C LEU A 235 -11.00 23.93 -10.50
N LYS A 236 -10.01 24.36 -9.69
CA LYS A 236 -9.42 25.71 -9.78
C LYS A 236 -8.75 25.98 -11.12
N ASN A 237 -8.21 24.95 -11.75
CA ASN A 237 -7.44 25.06 -12.99
C ASN A 237 -8.20 24.54 -14.22
N PHE A 238 -9.50 24.26 -14.09
CA PHE A 238 -10.27 23.52 -15.10
C PHE A 238 -10.24 24.18 -16.48
N ASP A 239 -10.38 25.52 -16.54
CA ASP A 239 -10.35 26.26 -17.79
C ASP A 239 -9.02 26.08 -18.54
N LYS A 240 -7.88 26.20 -17.84
CA LYS A 240 -6.55 26.02 -18.43
C LYS A 240 -6.21 24.56 -18.69
N ILE A 241 -6.80 23.62 -17.95
CA ILE A 241 -6.73 22.18 -18.25
C ILE A 241 -7.43 21.87 -19.57
N LYS A 242 -8.67 22.36 -19.76
CA LYS A 242 -9.48 22.09 -20.96
C LYS A 242 -8.99 22.87 -22.18
N LYS A 243 -8.55 24.12 -21.97
CA LYS A 243 -8.13 25.06 -23.02
C LYS A 243 -6.80 25.71 -22.64
N PRO A 244 -5.68 24.99 -22.82
CA PRO A 244 -4.36 25.46 -22.40
C PRO A 244 -3.80 26.62 -23.25
N ARG A 245 -4.37 26.86 -24.43
CA ARG A 245 -4.03 27.97 -25.32
C ARG A 245 -5.24 28.86 -25.56
N ASP A 246 -5.03 30.17 -25.47
CA ASP A 246 -6.05 31.15 -25.84
C ASP A 246 -6.08 31.26 -27.38
N GLU A 247 -7.27 31.08 -27.99
CA GLU A 247 -7.46 31.14 -29.45
C GLU A 247 -7.25 32.57 -30.03
N ASN A 248 -7.17 33.60 -29.19
CA ASN A 248 -7.29 35.01 -29.59
C ASN A 248 -6.00 35.86 -29.61
N LYS A 249 -4.79 35.27 -29.55
CA LYS A 249 -3.54 36.06 -29.69
C LYS A 249 -3.01 36.21 -31.13
N GLY A 250 -3.81 35.84 -32.14
CA GLY A 250 -3.47 35.99 -33.55
C GLY A 250 -3.88 37.32 -34.21
N MET A 251 -4.59 38.20 -33.51
CA MET A 251 -4.99 39.51 -34.05
C MET A 251 -4.60 40.63 -33.09
N ILE A 252 -3.32 41.02 -33.13
CA ILE A 252 -2.93 42.37 -32.73
C ILE A 252 -2.76 43.11 -34.06
N TYR A 253 -3.76 43.92 -34.41
CA TYR A 253 -3.73 44.86 -35.54
C TYR A 253 -2.73 45.99 -35.28
#